data_AF-A0A352J502-F1
#
_entry.id   AF-A0A352J502-F1
#
_cell.length_a   1.000
_cell.length_b   1.000
_cell.length_c   1.000
_cell.angle_alpha   90.00
_cell.angle_beta   90.00
_cell.angle_gamma   90.00
#
_symmetry.space_group_name_H-M   'P 1'
#
loop_
_entity.id
_entity.type
_entity.pdbx_description
1 polymer ?
#
loop_
_entity_poly.entity_id
_entity_poly.type
_entity_poly.pdbx_seq_one_letter_code
_entity_poly.pdbx_strand_id
1 'polypeptide(L)' 'KGSITVLYGSDKFVLNTGESIYYDSVVEHLVISASDEPAQVLAVVYTPN' A
#
# COMPACT_ATOMS: atom_id res chain seq x y z
N LYS A 1 -8.54 3.02 -9.69
CA LYS A 1 -9.65 2.36 -8.94
C LYS A 1 -9.27 0.89 -8.76
N GLY A 2 -9.72 0.25 -7.70
CA GLY A 2 -9.33 -1.12 -7.35
C GLY A 2 -8.99 -1.26 -5.87
N SER A 3 -8.50 -2.42 -5.47
CA SER A 3 -8.02 -2.72 -4.13
C SER A 3 -6.58 -3.26 -4.18
N ILE A 4 -5.81 -2.94 -3.14
CA ILE A 4 -4.41 -3.38 -3.01
C ILE A 4 -4.22 -4.14 -1.70
N THR A 5 -3.28 -5.08 -1.72
CA THR A 5 -2.72 -5.66 -0.50
C THR A 5 -1.38 -4.99 -0.23
N VAL A 6 -1.20 -4.52 1.00
CA VAL A 6 0.07 -4.01 1.51
C VAL A 6 0.59 -5.00 2.54
N LEU A 7 1.74 -5.60 2.27
CA LEU A 7 2.52 -6.33 3.25
C LEU A 7 3.52 -5.35 3.86
N TYR A 8 3.56 -5.26 5.18
CA TYR A 8 4.42 -4.34 5.91
C TYR A 8 5.05 -5.07 7.09
N GLY A 9 6.31 -5.48 6.96
CA GLY A 9 6.93 -6.40 7.90
C GLY A 9 6.12 -7.69 8.03
N SER A 10 5.53 -7.93 9.21
CA SER A 10 4.67 -9.10 9.47
C SER A 10 3.17 -8.83 9.28
N ASP A 11 2.80 -7.57 9.04
CA ASP A 11 1.40 -7.16 8.93
C ASP A 11 0.91 -7.20 7.48
N LYS A 12 -0.38 -7.48 7.33
CA LYS A 12 -1.07 -7.49 6.04
C LYS A 12 -2.31 -6.61 6.11
N PHE A 13 -2.39 -5.64 5.21
CA PHE A 13 -3.52 -4.74 5.05
C PHE A 13 -4.15 -4.90 3.67
N VAL A 14 -5.48 -4.80 3.58
CA VAL A 14 -6.21 -4.69 2.32
C VAL A 14 -6.86 -3.33 2.29
N LEU A 15 -6.56 -2.53 1.26
CA LEU A 15 -7.11 -1.20 1.08
C LEU A 15 -8.02 -1.18 -0.14
N ASN A 16 -9.21 -0.63 0.05
CA ASN A 16 -10.20 -0.39 -0.99
C ASN A 16 -10.11 1.05 -1.51
N THR A 17 -10.81 1.32 -2.61
CA THR A 17 -10.87 2.67 -3.17
C THR A 17 -11.43 3.66 -2.15
N GLY A 18 -10.67 4.72 -1.86
CA GLY A 18 -11.01 5.75 -0.88
C GLY A 18 -10.28 5.60 0.46
N GLU A 19 -9.65 4.45 0.72
CA GLU A 19 -8.87 4.21 1.92
C GLU A 19 -7.39 4.58 1.69
N SER A 20 -6.69 4.91 2.78
CA SER A 20 -5.28 5.29 2.77
C SER A 20 -4.54 4.70 3.97
N ILE A 21 -3.23 4.55 3.83
CA ILE A 21 -2.33 4.09 4.88
C ILE A 21 -1.06 4.96 4.89
N TYR A 22 -0.47 5.12 6.08
CA TYR A 22 0.85 5.70 6.27
C TYR A 22 1.73 4.68 7.01
N TYR A 23 2.96 4.48 6.52
CA TYR A 23 3.93 3.59 7.15
C TYR A 23 5.36 4.05 6.85
N ASP A 24 6.31 3.63 7.67
CA ASP A 24 7.74 3.92 7.48
C ASP A 24 8.32 3.05 6.37
N SER A 25 8.83 3.67 5.30
CA SER A 25 9.38 2.95 4.15
C SER A 25 10.69 2.21 4.42
N VAL A 26 11.34 2.40 5.58
CA VAL A 26 12.54 1.65 5.98
C VAL A 26 12.22 0.18 6.26
N VAL A 27 11.00 -0.11 6.70
CA VAL A 27 10.54 -1.49 6.91
C VAL A 27 10.22 -2.12 5.56
N GLU A 28 10.57 -3.39 5.40
CA GLU A 28 10.28 -4.18 4.20
C GLU A 28 8.78 -4.13 3.89
N HIS A 29 8.45 -3.76 2.66
CA HIS A 29 7.08 -3.62 2.22
C HIS A 29 6.87 -4.09 0.78
N LEU A 30 5.69 -4.65 0.53
CA LEU A 30 5.25 -5.06 -0.80
C LEU A 30 3.82 -4.58 -1.04
N VAL A 31 3.60 -3.94 -2.18
CA VAL A 31 2.28 -3.49 -2.63
C VAL A 31 1.91 -4.23 -3.91
N ILE A 32 0.80 -4.95 -3.88
CA ILE A 32 0.26 -5.73 -5.01
C ILE A 32 -1.24 -5.50 -5.14
N SER A 33 -1.82 -5.81 -6.30
CA SER A 33 -3.28 -5.88 -6.44
C SER A 33 -3.84 -6.93 -5.48
N ALA A 34 -5.00 -6.66 -4.88
CA ALA A 34 -5.68 -7.63 -4.00
C ALA A 34 -6.46 -8.71 -4.79
N SER A 35 -6.47 -8.61 -6.12
CA SER A 35 -7.12 -9.54 -7.04
C SER A 35 -6.34 -9.58 -8.36
N ASP A 36 -6.78 -10.40 -9.31
CA ASP A 36 -6.19 -10.47 -10.67
C ASP A 36 -6.52 -9.23 -11.53
N GLU A 37 -7.30 -8.29 -11.01
CA GLU A 37 -7.63 -7.04 -11.68
C GLU A 37 -6.60 -5.93 -11.39
N PRO A 38 -6.29 -5.06 -12.37
CA PRO A 38 -5.40 -3.93 -12.17
C PRO A 38 -5.92 -2.98 -11.07
N ALA A 39 -5.01 -2.55 -10.20
CA ALA A 39 -5.29 -1.52 -9.19
C ALA A 39 -4.39 -0.30 -9.41
N GLN A 40 -4.90 0.87 -9.05
CA GLN A 40 -4.15 2.13 -9.13
C GLN A 40 -4.07 2.76 -7.75
N VAL A 41 -2.86 3.17 -7.37
CA VAL A 41 -2.53 3.79 -6.09
C VAL A 41 -1.80 5.11 -6.33
N LEU A 42 -2.03 6.10 -5.47
CA LEU A 42 -1.24 7.32 -5.39
C LEU A 42 -0.26 7.18 -4.22
N ALA A 43 1.01 6.95 -4.51
CA ALA A 43 2.06 6.89 -3.51
C ALA A 43 2.64 8.30 -3.28
N VAL A 44 2.66 8.76 -2.03
CA VAL A 44 3.31 10.01 -1.62
C VAL A 44 4.45 9.65 -0.69
N VAL A 45 5.68 9.99 -1.06
CA VAL A 45 6.88 9.76 -0.24
C VAL A 45 7.28 11.06 0.43
N TYR A 46 7.47 11.00 1.75
CA TYR A 46 7.93 12.13 2.55
C TYR A 46 9.24 11.78 3.26
N THR A 47 10.30 12.52 2.96
CA THR A 47 11.61 12.42 3.61
C THR A 47 11.86 13.71 4.40
N PRO A 48 11.57 13.77 5.70
CA PRO A 48 11.89 14.94 6.51
C PRO A 48 13.43 15.10 6.58
N ASN A 49 13.89 16.34 6.32
CA ASN A 49 15.29 16.74 6.53
C ASN A 49 15.54 17.10 7.99
#